data_AF-C1F3S6-F1
#
_entry.id   AF-C1F3S6-F1
#
_cell.length_a   1.000
_cell.length_b   1.000
_cell.length_c   1.000
_cell.angle_alpha   90.00
_cell.angle_beta   90.00
_cell.angle_gamma   90.00
#
_symmetry.space_group_name_H-M   'P 1'
#
loop_
_entity.id
_entity.type
_entity.pdbx_description
1 polymer ?
#
loop_
_entity_poly.entity_id
_entity_poly.type
_entity_poly.pdbx_seq_one_letter_code
_entity_poly.pdbx_strand_id
1 'polypeptide(L)'
;MIAIIVAAAVTYTTRQQHAQAALNKALNVYTAPLTQPGEPADLQQGSYPTAAARAKAAHPLFEKAADNYGWLYAGQDARYFAGLTDLQMSDNTAAEKELKQAADARDKNVAALAKMALASLYIQTNRGSQAVELYKDVAKHPSATVPASSAQLALAQYYENTDPDQAKQILAKVQDQNKANFAGQIAQRELAKLQ
;
A
#
# COMPACT_ATOMS: atom_id res chain seq x y z
N MET A 1 28.70 23.36 -20.13
CA MET A 1 28.05 22.10 -19.71
C MET A 1 28.09 21.87 -18.20
N ILE A 2 29.24 22.03 -17.53
CA ILE A 2 29.35 21.84 -16.06
C ILE A 2 28.37 22.75 -15.28
N ALA A 3 28.24 24.03 -15.63
CA ALA A 3 27.30 24.94 -14.96
C ALA A 3 25.82 24.53 -15.10
N ILE A 4 25.42 23.95 -16.24
CA ILE A 4 24.05 23.47 -16.47
C ILE A 4 23.79 22.19 -15.65
N ILE A 5 24.77 21.29 -15.57
CA ILE A 5 24.67 20.06 -14.75
C ILE A 5 24.57 20.40 -13.27
N VAL A 6 25.35 21.37 -12.78
CA VAL A 6 25.29 21.82 -11.38
C VAL A 6 23.95 22.51 -11.07
N ALA A 7 23.44 23.38 -11.94
CA ALA A 7 22.14 24.01 -11.76
C ALA A 7 20.98 22.99 -11.79
N ALA A 8 21.06 21.98 -12.67
CA ALA A 8 20.10 20.88 -12.71
C ALA A 8 20.15 20.02 -11.42
N ALA A 9 21.34 19.76 -10.88
CA ALA A 9 21.50 19.02 -9.64
C ALA A 9 20.92 19.77 -8.42
N VAL A 10 21.17 21.08 -8.31
CA VAL A 10 20.65 21.91 -7.20
C VAL A 10 19.12 22.04 -7.27
N THR A 11 18.56 22.28 -8.45
CA THR A 11 17.10 22.37 -8.61
C THR A 11 16.40 21.04 -8.33
N TYR A 12 17.02 19.92 -8.69
CA TYR A 12 16.53 18.58 -8.37
C TYR A 12 16.52 18.33 -6.86
N THR A 13 17.60 18.63 -6.13
CA THR A 13 17.69 18.39 -4.69
C THR A 13 16.71 19.26 -3.90
N THR A 14 16.56 20.55 -4.25
CA THR A 14 15.55 21.41 -3.63
C THR A 14 14.13 20.90 -3.87
N ARG A 15 13.83 20.46 -5.10
CA ARG A 15 12.51 19.90 -5.42
C ARG A 15 12.24 18.59 -4.67
N GLN A 16 13.25 17.76 -4.48
CA GLN A 16 13.16 16.55 -3.65
C GLN A 16 12.87 16.87 -2.18
N GLN A 17 13.51 17.89 -1.62
CA GLN A 17 13.23 18.36 -0.24
C GLN A 17 11.78 18.85 -0.11
N HIS A 18 11.29 19.63 -1.07
CA HIS A 18 9.90 20.08 -1.06
C HIS A 18 8.90 18.92 -1.22
N ALA A 19 9.21 17.93 -2.06
CA ALA A 19 8.41 16.73 -2.21
C ALA A 19 8.32 15.96 -0.89
N GLN A 20 9.45 15.75 -0.21
CA GLN A 20 9.49 15.08 1.08
C GLN A 20 8.74 15.87 2.16
N ALA A 21 8.87 17.19 2.19
CA ALA A 21 8.14 18.05 3.12
C ALA A 21 6.63 17.98 2.89
N ALA A 22 6.17 17.95 1.63
CA ALA A 22 4.77 17.80 1.28
C ALA A 22 4.22 16.44 1.71
N LEU A 23 4.96 15.35 1.43
CA LEU A 23 4.60 14.00 1.87
C LEU A 23 4.54 13.92 3.41
N ASN A 24 5.55 14.41 4.12
CA ASN A 24 5.60 14.40 5.58
C ASN A 24 4.43 15.18 6.18
N LYS A 25 4.07 16.32 5.60
CA LYS A 25 2.90 17.10 6.03
C LYS A 25 1.61 16.27 5.94
N ALA A 26 1.42 15.54 4.84
CA ALA A 26 0.26 14.66 4.65
C ALA A 26 0.29 13.48 5.63
N LEU A 27 1.46 12.83 5.80
CA LEU A 27 1.66 11.74 6.75
C LEU A 27 1.38 12.15 8.19
N ASN A 28 1.79 13.35 8.62
CA ASN A 28 1.50 13.86 9.96
C ASN A 28 0.00 13.93 10.25
N VAL A 29 -0.82 14.27 9.24
CA VAL A 29 -2.28 14.22 9.36
C VAL A 29 -2.76 12.78 9.37
N TYR A 30 -2.25 11.96 8.46
CA TYR A 30 -2.67 10.57 8.29
C TYR A 30 -2.34 9.66 9.48
N THR A 31 -1.29 9.96 10.25
CA THR A 31 -0.88 9.21 11.43
C THR A 31 -1.36 9.83 12.74
N ALA A 32 -2.03 10.98 12.67
CA ALA A 32 -2.59 11.65 13.85
C ALA A 32 -3.52 10.70 14.65
N PRO A 33 -3.53 10.80 15.98
CA PRO A 33 -4.30 9.89 16.82
C PRO A 33 -5.80 10.00 16.57
N LEU A 34 -6.54 8.93 16.87
CA LEU A 34 -7.99 8.98 16.92
C LEU A 34 -8.44 9.37 18.33
N THR A 35 -9.52 10.14 18.40
CA THR A 35 -10.12 10.57 19.67
C THR A 35 -10.60 9.36 20.48
N GLN A 36 -10.24 9.28 21.76
CA GLN A 36 -10.79 8.23 22.64
C GLN A 36 -12.00 8.73 23.46
N PRO A 37 -13.05 7.90 23.62
CA PRO A 37 -14.15 8.22 24.52
C PRO A 37 -13.64 8.45 25.95
N GLY A 38 -13.96 9.61 26.54
CA GLY A 38 -13.59 9.93 27.92
C GLY A 38 -12.24 10.66 28.09
N GLU A 39 -11.49 10.93 27.01
CA GLU A 39 -10.30 11.77 27.10
C GLU A 39 -10.65 13.26 27.31
N PRO A 40 -9.89 13.98 28.16
CA PRO A 40 -9.96 15.44 28.28
C PRO A 40 -9.81 16.17 26.93
N ALA A 41 -10.59 17.23 26.71
CA ALA A 41 -10.66 17.95 25.43
C ALA A 41 -9.31 18.56 24.97
N ASP A 42 -8.43 18.89 25.90
CA ASP A 42 -7.07 19.37 25.64
C ASP A 42 -6.15 18.27 25.08
N LEU A 43 -6.36 17.01 25.46
CA LEU A 43 -5.65 15.86 24.91
C LEU A 43 -6.19 15.42 23.53
N GLN A 44 -7.39 15.88 23.17
CA GLN A 44 -8.00 15.61 21.87
C GLN A 44 -7.56 16.60 20.78
N GLN A 45 -6.76 17.63 21.12
CA GLN A 45 -6.29 18.61 20.16
C GLN A 45 -5.40 17.96 19.09
N GLY A 46 -5.79 18.06 17.81
CA GLY A 46 -5.08 17.41 16.70
C GLY A 46 -5.41 15.94 16.49
N SER A 47 -6.40 15.39 17.20
CA SER A 47 -6.95 14.05 16.97
C SER A 47 -8.16 14.07 16.03
N TYR A 48 -8.55 12.91 15.52
CA TYR A 48 -9.68 12.75 14.62
C TYR A 48 -10.72 11.76 15.18
N PRO A 49 -12.03 12.00 14.94
CA PRO A 49 -13.07 11.14 15.52
C PRO A 49 -13.10 9.73 14.90
N THR A 50 -12.67 9.58 13.64
CA THR A 50 -12.62 8.29 12.93
C THR A 50 -11.45 8.25 11.96
N ALA A 51 -11.07 7.04 11.55
CA ALA A 51 -10.08 6.85 10.48
C ALA A 51 -10.52 7.53 9.18
N ALA A 52 -11.81 7.47 8.81
CA ALA A 52 -12.35 8.12 7.62
C ALA A 52 -12.27 9.66 7.70
N ALA A 53 -12.52 10.26 8.87
CA ALA A 53 -12.38 11.70 9.05
C ALA A 53 -10.92 12.17 8.92
N ARG A 54 -9.99 11.39 9.47
CA ARG A 54 -8.54 11.62 9.31
C ARG A 54 -8.09 11.46 7.86
N ALA A 55 -8.57 10.41 7.19
CA ALA A 55 -8.32 10.16 5.78
C ALA A 55 -8.79 11.33 4.92
N LYS A 56 -10.00 11.84 5.15
CA LYS A 56 -10.57 13.01 4.47
C LYS A 56 -9.73 14.28 4.65
N ALA A 57 -9.11 14.46 5.81
CA ALA A 57 -8.22 15.59 6.05
C ALA A 57 -6.84 15.42 5.38
N ALA A 58 -6.32 14.19 5.34
CA ALA A 58 -5.01 13.89 4.74
C ALA A 58 -5.05 13.82 3.21
N HIS A 59 -6.13 13.31 2.62
CA HIS A 59 -6.29 13.04 1.20
C HIS A 59 -5.85 14.20 0.28
N PRO A 60 -6.38 15.44 0.42
CA PRO A 60 -5.99 16.53 -0.48
C PRO A 60 -4.50 16.94 -0.35
N LEU A 61 -3.86 16.64 0.79
CA LEU A 61 -2.41 16.86 0.95
C LEU A 61 -1.60 15.82 0.17
N PHE A 62 -2.05 14.56 0.18
CA PHE A 62 -1.44 13.50 -0.63
C PHE A 62 -1.66 13.73 -2.12
N GLU A 63 -2.87 14.07 -2.57
CA GLU A 63 -3.14 14.41 -3.97
C GLU A 63 -2.23 15.54 -4.44
N LYS A 64 -2.15 16.63 -3.67
CA LYS A 64 -1.29 17.77 -3.99
C LYS A 64 0.19 17.39 -4.07
N ALA A 65 0.67 16.52 -3.18
CA ALA A 65 2.04 16.03 -3.22
C ALA A 65 2.28 15.14 -4.45
N ALA A 66 1.34 14.25 -4.76
CA ALA A 66 1.41 13.35 -5.90
C ALA A 66 1.34 14.09 -7.25
N ASP A 67 0.52 15.13 -7.36
CA ASP A 67 0.37 15.93 -8.58
C ASP A 67 1.61 16.79 -8.84
N ASN A 68 2.17 17.42 -7.80
CA ASN A 68 3.33 18.31 -7.95
C ASN A 68 4.66 17.56 -8.10
N TYR A 69 4.74 16.33 -7.55
CA TYR A 69 5.99 15.59 -7.40
C TYR A 69 5.91 14.13 -7.85
N GLY A 70 4.90 13.71 -8.63
CA GLY A 70 4.67 12.30 -8.99
C GLY A 70 5.81 11.58 -9.72
N TRP A 71 6.74 12.32 -10.30
CA TRP A 71 7.97 11.78 -10.91
C TRP A 71 9.08 11.45 -9.89
N LEU A 72 8.98 11.99 -8.67
CA LEU A 72 9.87 11.74 -7.54
C LEU A 72 9.26 10.66 -6.63
N TYR A 73 10.12 9.95 -5.89
CA TYR A 73 9.68 8.89 -4.98
C TYR A 73 8.62 9.35 -3.97
N ALA A 74 8.83 10.51 -3.32
CA ALA A 74 7.85 11.05 -2.37
C ALA A 74 6.47 11.35 -3.00
N GLY A 75 6.42 11.68 -4.30
CA GLY A 75 5.14 11.85 -5.00
C GLY A 75 4.48 10.52 -5.36
N GLN A 76 5.27 9.48 -5.63
CA GLN A 76 4.76 8.11 -5.84
C GLN A 76 4.20 7.53 -4.54
N ASP A 77 4.91 7.72 -3.43
CA ASP A 77 4.41 7.39 -2.09
C ASP A 77 3.10 8.13 -1.81
N ALA A 78 3.06 9.44 -2.09
CA ALA A 78 1.85 10.23 -1.88
C ALA A 78 0.66 9.71 -2.70
N ARG A 79 0.88 9.27 -3.96
CA ARG A 79 -0.16 8.67 -4.79
C ARG A 79 -0.72 7.38 -4.17
N TYR A 80 0.17 6.52 -3.65
CA TYR A 80 -0.25 5.32 -2.94
C TYR A 80 -1.08 5.64 -1.70
N PHE A 81 -0.66 6.61 -0.87
CA PHE A 81 -1.41 7.03 0.31
C PHE A 81 -2.74 7.72 -0.04
N ALA A 82 -2.83 8.47 -1.14
CA ALA A 82 -4.10 8.99 -1.64
C ALA A 82 -5.11 7.85 -1.86
N GLY A 83 -4.71 6.79 -2.57
CA GLY A 83 -5.55 5.60 -2.75
C GLY A 83 -5.92 4.89 -1.45
N LEU A 84 -5.02 4.82 -0.45
CA LEU A 84 -5.37 4.29 0.87
C LEU A 84 -6.39 5.15 1.62
N THR A 85 -6.29 6.48 1.51
CA THR A 85 -7.29 7.37 2.11
C THR A 85 -8.66 7.20 1.46
N ASP A 86 -8.72 6.97 0.14
CA ASP A 86 -9.97 6.66 -0.56
C ASP A 86 -10.61 5.38 -0.05
N LEU A 87 -9.81 4.31 0.13
CA LEU A 87 -10.28 3.06 0.74
C LEU A 87 -10.85 3.30 2.15
N GLN A 88 -10.19 4.11 2.97
CA GLN A 88 -10.68 4.45 4.32
C GLN A 88 -11.96 5.29 4.31
N MET A 89 -12.18 6.06 3.25
CA MET A 89 -13.43 6.79 3.00
C MET A 89 -14.49 5.94 2.28
N SER A 90 -14.19 4.67 1.97
CA SER A 90 -15.03 3.77 1.17
C SER A 90 -15.31 4.28 -0.25
N ASP A 91 -14.48 5.19 -0.78
CA ASP A 91 -14.53 5.59 -2.18
C ASP A 91 -13.71 4.62 -3.04
N ASN A 92 -14.32 3.47 -3.32
CA ASN A 92 -13.67 2.40 -4.08
C ASN A 92 -13.30 2.82 -5.51
N THR A 93 -14.01 3.80 -6.09
CA THR A 93 -13.76 4.24 -7.47
C THR A 93 -12.52 5.13 -7.52
N ALA A 94 -12.42 6.10 -6.61
CA ALA A 94 -11.21 6.92 -6.47
C ALA A 94 -10.01 6.06 -6.08
N ALA A 95 -10.19 5.16 -5.10
CA ALA A 95 -9.15 4.25 -4.66
C ALA A 95 -8.58 3.41 -5.81
N GLU A 96 -9.44 2.80 -6.64
CA GLU A 96 -9.01 2.01 -7.78
C GLU A 96 -8.17 2.84 -8.76
N LYS A 97 -8.59 4.08 -9.05
CA LYS A 97 -7.85 4.98 -9.94
C LYS A 97 -6.47 5.31 -9.38
N GLU A 98 -6.40 5.77 -8.14
CA GLU A 98 -5.13 6.20 -7.51
C GLU A 98 -4.18 5.01 -7.33
N LEU A 99 -4.69 3.85 -6.89
CA LEU A 99 -3.88 2.64 -6.70
C LEU A 99 -3.40 2.03 -8.01
N LYS A 100 -4.17 2.13 -9.11
CA LYS A 100 -3.68 1.75 -10.45
C LYS A 100 -2.48 2.61 -10.86
N GLN A 101 -2.56 3.93 -10.68
CA GLN A 101 -1.43 4.81 -10.99
C GLN A 101 -0.21 4.50 -10.12
N ALA A 102 -0.41 4.23 -8.82
CA ALA A 102 0.67 3.84 -7.93
C ALA A 102 1.25 2.45 -8.25
N ALA A 103 0.45 1.51 -8.77
CA ALA A 103 0.89 0.19 -9.20
C ALA A 103 1.87 0.24 -10.39
N ASP A 104 1.81 1.31 -11.19
CA ASP A 104 2.72 1.58 -12.31
C ASP A 104 3.91 2.47 -11.93
N ALA A 105 4.10 2.74 -10.63
CA ALA A 105 5.21 3.54 -10.13
C ALA A 105 6.58 2.94 -10.50
N ARG A 106 7.57 3.83 -10.68
CA ARG A 106 8.97 3.40 -10.93
C ARG A 106 9.61 2.79 -9.69
N ASP A 107 9.20 3.24 -8.51
CA ASP A 107 9.56 2.59 -7.26
C ASP A 107 8.84 1.24 -7.15
N LYS A 108 9.61 0.16 -7.21
CA LYS A 108 9.11 -1.21 -7.09
C LYS A 108 8.45 -1.47 -5.74
N ASN A 109 8.87 -0.78 -4.68
CA ASN A 109 8.27 -0.94 -3.36
C ASN A 109 6.86 -0.35 -3.32
N VAL A 110 6.69 0.85 -3.85
CA VAL A 110 5.37 1.51 -3.98
C VAL A 110 4.47 0.72 -4.92
N ALA A 111 4.99 0.33 -6.09
CA ALA A 111 4.25 -0.47 -7.06
C ALA A 111 3.74 -1.77 -6.46
N ALA A 112 4.58 -2.51 -5.72
CA ALA A 112 4.16 -3.75 -5.08
C ALA A 112 3.10 -3.51 -3.99
N LEU A 113 3.27 -2.49 -3.14
CA LEU A 113 2.28 -2.14 -2.12
C LEU A 113 0.93 -1.75 -2.73
N ALA A 114 0.95 -0.93 -3.78
CA ALA A 114 -0.25 -0.51 -4.50
C ALA A 114 -0.97 -1.69 -5.15
N LYS A 115 -0.22 -2.64 -5.75
CA LYS A 115 -0.80 -3.88 -6.30
C LYS A 115 -1.46 -4.74 -5.23
N MET A 116 -0.86 -4.86 -4.05
CA MET A 116 -1.46 -5.59 -2.92
C MET A 116 -2.77 -4.93 -2.43
N ALA A 117 -2.78 -3.60 -2.30
CA ALA A 117 -3.97 -2.86 -1.91
C ALA A 117 -5.08 -2.94 -2.98
N LEU A 118 -4.71 -2.81 -4.26
CA LEU A 118 -5.63 -2.93 -5.38
C LEU A 118 -6.22 -4.35 -5.50
N ALA A 119 -5.41 -5.38 -5.25
CA ALA A 119 -5.90 -6.75 -5.20
C ALA A 119 -6.92 -6.96 -4.07
N SER A 120 -6.66 -6.41 -2.88
CA SER A 120 -7.61 -6.43 -1.76
C SER A 120 -8.93 -5.72 -2.11
N LEU A 121 -8.85 -4.56 -2.77
CA LEU A 121 -10.03 -3.83 -3.26
C LEU A 121 -10.83 -4.67 -4.26
N TYR A 122 -10.15 -5.36 -5.18
CA TYR A 122 -10.80 -6.24 -6.15
C TYR A 122 -11.48 -7.44 -5.48
N ILE A 123 -10.90 -8.02 -4.43
CA ILE A 123 -11.60 -9.05 -3.65
C ILE A 123 -12.87 -8.48 -3.01
N GLN A 124 -12.77 -7.33 -2.33
CA GLN A 124 -13.93 -6.68 -1.70
C GLN A 124 -15.04 -6.33 -2.69
N THR A 125 -14.69 -6.08 -3.95
CA THR A 125 -15.63 -5.72 -5.02
C THR A 125 -16.01 -6.89 -5.93
N ASN A 126 -15.80 -8.14 -5.48
CA ASN A 126 -16.13 -9.38 -6.20
C ASN A 126 -15.41 -9.56 -7.55
N ARG A 127 -14.24 -8.95 -7.72
CA ARG A 127 -13.39 -8.97 -8.92
C ARG A 127 -12.16 -9.85 -8.72
N GLY A 128 -12.36 -11.04 -8.15
CA GLY A 128 -11.28 -11.93 -7.71
C GLY A 128 -10.26 -12.31 -8.79
N SER A 129 -10.68 -12.49 -10.04
CA SER A 129 -9.76 -12.77 -11.16
C SER A 129 -8.70 -11.67 -11.33
N GLN A 130 -9.08 -10.40 -11.18
CA GLN A 130 -8.13 -9.29 -11.27
C GLN A 130 -7.21 -9.22 -10.05
N ALA A 131 -7.70 -9.61 -8.87
CA ALA A 131 -6.87 -9.72 -7.67
C ALA A 131 -5.80 -10.81 -7.81
N VAL A 132 -6.19 -11.97 -8.35
CA VAL A 132 -5.29 -13.11 -8.61
C VAL A 132 -4.13 -12.70 -9.51
N GLU A 133 -4.40 -11.97 -10.59
CA GLU A 133 -3.35 -11.52 -11.51
C GLU A 133 -2.35 -10.56 -10.83
N LEU A 134 -2.84 -9.64 -9.98
CA LEU A 134 -1.98 -8.74 -9.22
C LEU A 134 -1.11 -9.49 -8.20
N TYR A 135 -1.67 -10.44 -7.45
CA TYR A 135 -0.88 -11.23 -6.50
C TYR A 135 0.17 -12.09 -7.20
N LYS A 136 -0.17 -12.70 -8.35
CA LYS A 136 0.79 -13.45 -9.16
C LYS A 136 1.90 -12.55 -9.68
N ASP A 137 1.59 -11.34 -10.11
CA ASP A 137 2.58 -10.38 -10.58
C ASP A 137 3.55 -9.98 -9.45
N VAL A 138 3.04 -9.63 -8.26
CA VAL A 138 3.88 -9.32 -7.10
C VAL A 138 4.72 -10.52 -6.67
N ALA A 139 4.16 -11.73 -6.69
CA ALA A 139 4.92 -12.95 -6.36
C ALA A 139 6.05 -13.24 -7.35
N LYS A 140 5.90 -12.86 -8.63
CA LYS A 140 6.94 -12.96 -9.66
C LYS A 140 7.95 -11.82 -9.59
N HIS A 141 7.53 -10.65 -9.12
CA HIS A 141 8.33 -9.43 -9.03
C HIS A 141 8.34 -8.88 -7.60
N PRO A 142 8.92 -9.62 -6.63
CA PRO A 142 8.92 -9.18 -5.23
C PRO A 142 9.73 -7.88 -5.05
N SER A 143 9.39 -7.14 -4.01
CA SER A 143 10.09 -5.93 -3.59
C SER A 143 10.65 -6.08 -2.17
N ALA A 144 11.38 -5.07 -1.69
CA ALA A 144 11.86 -5.07 -0.32
C ALA A 144 10.71 -4.93 0.69
N THR A 145 9.64 -4.22 0.32
CA THR A 145 8.45 -4.02 1.16
C THR A 145 7.46 -5.18 1.06
N VAL A 146 7.43 -5.90 -0.08
CA VAL A 146 6.51 -7.01 -0.32
C VAL A 146 7.27 -8.21 -0.87
N PRO A 147 7.68 -9.14 0.02
CA PRO A 147 8.23 -10.43 -0.38
C PRO A 147 7.23 -11.27 -1.17
N ALA A 148 7.74 -12.18 -2.00
CA ALA A 148 6.88 -13.08 -2.79
C ALA A 148 5.94 -13.92 -1.91
N SER A 149 6.41 -14.34 -0.73
CA SER A 149 5.63 -15.11 0.23
C SER A 149 4.42 -14.33 0.75
N SER A 150 4.51 -13.00 0.92
CA SER A 150 3.37 -12.19 1.34
C SER A 150 2.25 -12.18 0.30
N ALA A 151 2.58 -12.04 -0.98
CA ALA A 151 1.60 -12.11 -2.07
C ALA A 151 1.02 -13.52 -2.24
N GLN A 152 1.85 -14.55 -2.09
CA GLN A 152 1.40 -15.94 -2.13
C GLN A 152 0.46 -16.29 -0.99
N LEU A 153 0.75 -15.85 0.24
CA LEU A 153 -0.13 -16.06 1.39
C LEU A 153 -1.48 -15.34 1.22
N ALA A 154 -1.48 -14.10 0.74
CA ALA A 154 -2.73 -13.37 0.45
C ALA A 154 -3.54 -14.05 -0.66
N LEU A 155 -2.86 -14.57 -1.71
CA LEU A 155 -3.51 -15.34 -2.77
C LEU A 155 -4.09 -16.67 -2.25
N ALA A 156 -3.36 -17.38 -1.38
CA ALA A 156 -3.85 -18.60 -0.76
C ALA A 156 -5.12 -18.33 0.06
N GLN A 157 -5.12 -17.26 0.88
CA GLN A 157 -6.28 -16.87 1.68
C GLN A 157 -7.52 -16.58 0.82
N TYR A 158 -7.35 -15.96 -0.35
CA TYR A 158 -8.44 -15.80 -1.30
C TYR A 158 -8.97 -17.15 -1.83
N TYR A 159 -8.05 -18.08 -2.12
CA TYR A 159 -8.40 -19.41 -2.60
C TYR A 159 -8.99 -20.33 -1.53
N GLU A 160 -8.75 -20.10 -0.24
CA GLU A 160 -9.37 -20.91 0.84
C GLU A 160 -10.90 -21.00 0.70
N ASN A 161 -11.53 -19.93 0.23
CA ASN A 161 -12.99 -19.86 0.06
C ASN A 161 -13.47 -20.11 -1.37
N THR A 162 -12.57 -20.14 -2.37
CA THR A 162 -12.93 -20.18 -3.79
C THR A 162 -12.39 -21.39 -4.52
N ASP A 163 -11.21 -21.87 -4.15
CA ASP A 163 -10.54 -23.08 -4.66
C ASP A 163 -9.56 -23.62 -3.59
N PRO A 164 -10.05 -24.44 -2.63
CA PRO A 164 -9.22 -24.94 -1.53
C PRO A 164 -8.01 -25.77 -1.99
N ASP A 165 -8.07 -26.41 -3.16
CA ASP A 165 -6.96 -27.19 -3.69
C ASP A 165 -5.83 -26.27 -4.16
N GLN A 166 -6.15 -25.16 -4.84
CA GLN A 166 -5.17 -24.13 -5.16
C GLN A 166 -4.56 -23.49 -3.91
N ALA A 167 -5.37 -23.23 -2.88
CA ALA A 167 -4.87 -22.72 -1.59
C ALA A 167 -3.83 -23.66 -0.99
N LYS A 168 -4.13 -24.97 -0.90
CA LYS A 168 -3.20 -25.99 -0.40
C LYS A 168 -1.89 -26.02 -1.18
N GLN A 169 -1.96 -25.98 -2.51
CA GLN A 169 -0.76 -25.99 -3.37
C GLN A 169 0.16 -24.79 -3.10
N ILE A 170 -0.43 -23.59 -2.97
CA ILE A 170 0.34 -22.38 -2.69
C ILE A 170 0.94 -22.44 -1.29
N LEU A 171 0.17 -22.84 -0.28
CA LEU A 171 0.62 -22.94 1.10
C LEU A 171 1.76 -23.96 1.26
N ALA A 172 1.64 -25.14 0.65
CA ALA A 172 2.72 -26.14 0.64
C ALA A 172 4.02 -25.56 0.03
N LYS A 173 3.91 -24.84 -1.10
CA LYS A 173 5.06 -24.17 -1.71
C LYS A 173 5.67 -23.10 -0.81
N VAL A 174 4.84 -22.25 -0.18
CA VAL A 174 5.33 -21.21 0.74
C VAL A 174 6.03 -21.87 1.93
N GLN A 175 5.42 -22.87 2.55
CA GLN A 175 6.00 -23.63 3.66
C GLN A 175 7.37 -24.19 3.27
N ASP A 176 7.46 -24.83 2.10
CA ASP A 176 8.71 -25.45 1.66
C ASP A 176 9.83 -24.45 1.36
N GLN A 177 9.48 -23.31 0.75
CA GLN A 177 10.45 -22.27 0.39
C GLN A 177 10.84 -21.38 1.57
N ASN A 178 10.07 -21.38 2.66
CA ASN A 178 10.19 -20.43 3.77
C ASN A 178 10.30 -21.10 5.15
N LYS A 179 10.77 -22.36 5.23
CA LYS A 179 10.79 -23.20 6.44
C LYS A 179 11.35 -22.51 7.70
N ALA A 180 12.35 -21.65 7.52
CA ALA A 180 13.07 -21.00 8.62
C ALA A 180 12.49 -19.64 9.04
N ASN A 181 11.46 -19.12 8.36
CA ASN A 181 10.92 -17.79 8.63
C ASN A 181 9.42 -17.83 8.97
N PHE A 182 8.91 -16.67 9.37
CA PHE A 182 7.52 -16.52 9.80
C PHE A 182 6.50 -16.88 8.71
N ALA A 183 6.79 -16.64 7.44
CA ALA A 183 5.89 -16.99 6.34
C ALA A 183 5.72 -18.51 6.19
N GLY A 184 6.78 -19.30 6.42
CA GLY A 184 6.67 -20.76 6.43
C GLY A 184 5.83 -21.28 7.59
N GLN A 185 5.94 -20.65 8.77
CA GLN A 185 5.12 -20.99 9.95
C GLN A 185 3.64 -20.64 9.73
N ILE A 186 3.34 -19.49 9.11
CA ILE A 186 1.97 -19.15 8.71
C ILE A 186 1.44 -20.20 7.72
N ALA A 187 2.21 -20.50 6.67
CA ALA A 187 1.78 -21.44 5.65
C ALA A 187 1.47 -22.83 6.21
N GLN A 188 2.32 -23.34 7.11
CA GLN A 188 2.08 -24.60 7.81
C GLN A 188 0.77 -24.58 8.61
N ARG A 189 0.51 -23.48 9.34
CA ARG A 189 -0.69 -23.34 10.17
C ARG A 189 -1.95 -23.30 9.32
N GLU A 190 -1.96 -22.52 8.25
CA GLU A 190 -3.13 -22.41 7.36
C GLU A 190 -3.35 -23.73 6.60
N LEU A 191 -2.28 -24.40 6.15
CA LEU A 191 -2.40 -25.70 5.48
C LEU A 191 -3.07 -26.75 6.38
N ALA A 192 -2.75 -26.76 7.68
CA ALA A 192 -3.35 -27.68 8.65
C ALA A 192 -4.86 -27.45 8.86
N LYS A 193 -5.39 -26.25 8.60
CA LYS A 193 -6.83 -25.97 8.68
C LYS A 193 -7.64 -26.50 7.49
N LEU A 194 -6.96 -26.74 6.37
CA LEU A 194 -7.58 -27.18 5.12
C LEU A 194 -7.56 -28.71 4.94
N GLN A 195 -6.96 -29.45 5.89
CA GLN A 195 -6.92 -30.91 5.93
C GLN A 195 -8.21 -31.49 6.49
#